data_AF-A0A9P0LI71-F1
#
_entry.id   AF-A0A9P0LI71-F1
#
_cell.length_a   1.000
_cell.length_b   1.000
_cell.length_c   1.000
_cell.angle_alpha   90.00
_cell.angle_beta   90.00
_cell.angle_gamma   90.00
#
_symmetry.space_group_name_H-M   'P 1'
#
loop_
_entity.id
_entity.type
_entity.pdbx_description
1 polymer ?
#
loop_
_entity_poly.entity_id
_entity_poly.type
_entity_poly.pdbx_seq_one_letter_code
_entity_poly.pdbx_strand_id
1 'polypeptide(L)'
;MCLPMQLKNAHKCVENVSRSNCPVCLEDIHTSRVICHVPPCGHLLHRPCFERMLKFGLYACPICQTSLVNMERLWKYWDEEVENTPMPEEYRNCYVGILCKDCHKEGTVKFHVVGFKCNHCGSYNTCRVRGPVIRSPEENLMETMLLAMSNYTGRVGFAQFKCKMCPEHLVGTKAYNVMMIINENEAGIIASAMIVLLQQEAASMQLLS
;
A
#
# COMPACT_ATOMS: atom_id res chain seq x y z
N MET A 1 -36.09 -5.65 -8.11
CA MET A 1 -34.89 -5.61 -8.96
C MET A 1 -34.43 -7.04 -9.20
N CYS A 2 -34.29 -7.45 -10.46
CA CYS A 2 -33.72 -8.76 -10.83
C CYS A 2 -32.22 -8.58 -11.13
N LEU A 3 -31.36 -9.44 -10.57
CA LEU A 3 -29.91 -9.43 -10.80
C LEU A 3 -29.50 -10.52 -11.81
N PRO A 4 -28.47 -10.27 -12.64
CA PRO A 4 -27.91 -11.30 -13.51
C PRO A 4 -27.51 -12.56 -12.75
N MET A 5 -27.83 -13.74 -13.29
CA MET A 5 -27.50 -15.03 -12.67
C MET A 5 -25.99 -15.23 -12.44
N GLN A 6 -25.15 -14.56 -13.23
CA GLN A 6 -23.69 -14.57 -13.09
C GLN A 6 -23.23 -14.02 -11.72
N LEU A 7 -24.08 -13.26 -11.03
CA LEU A 7 -23.82 -12.71 -9.70
C LEU A 7 -24.32 -13.61 -8.56
N LYS A 8 -24.92 -14.76 -8.89
CA LYS A 8 -25.39 -15.73 -7.90
C LYS A 8 -24.20 -16.22 -7.08
N ASN A 9 -24.22 -15.98 -5.77
CA ASN A 9 -23.20 -16.35 -4.76
C ASN A 9 -21.89 -15.53 -4.74
N ALA A 10 -21.64 -14.65 -5.72
CA ALA A 10 -20.42 -13.83 -5.76
C ALA A 10 -20.65 -12.34 -5.41
N HIS A 11 -21.90 -11.88 -5.36
CA HIS A 11 -22.19 -10.50 -5.02
C HIS A 11 -22.15 -10.28 -3.51
N LYS A 12 -21.51 -9.19 -3.08
CA LYS A 12 -21.70 -8.64 -1.74
C LYS A 12 -23.05 -7.93 -1.74
N CYS A 13 -24.05 -8.50 -1.08
CA CYS A 13 -25.33 -7.82 -0.90
C CYS A 13 -25.12 -6.60 0.01
N VAL A 14 -25.45 -5.41 -0.50
CA VAL A 14 -25.45 -4.17 0.27
C VAL A 14 -26.89 -3.72 0.37
N GLU A 15 -27.40 -3.63 1.60
CA GLU A 15 -28.79 -3.25 1.84
C GLU A 15 -29.08 -1.84 1.30
N ASN A 16 -30.31 -1.64 0.83
CA ASN A 16 -30.82 -0.36 0.32
C ASN A 16 -30.08 0.25 -0.88
N VAL A 17 -29.09 -0.45 -1.47
CA VAL A 17 -28.37 0.07 -2.65
C VAL A 17 -29.30 0.34 -3.84
N SER A 18 -30.38 -0.42 -3.98
CA SER A 18 -31.38 -0.17 -5.03
C SER A 18 -32.22 1.10 -4.81
N ARG A 19 -32.31 1.62 -3.59
CA ARG A 19 -33.07 2.84 -3.23
C ARG A 19 -32.22 4.12 -3.33
N SER A 20 -31.08 4.02 -3.99
CA SER A 20 -30.19 5.16 -4.22
C SER A 20 -30.38 5.73 -5.63
N ASN A 21 -29.96 6.97 -5.83
CA ASN A 21 -29.91 7.56 -7.17
C ASN A 21 -28.59 7.20 -7.86
N CYS A 22 -28.62 7.11 -9.18
CA CYS A 22 -27.41 6.93 -9.96
C CYS A 22 -26.49 8.15 -9.76
N PRO A 23 -25.22 7.98 -9.32
CA PRO A 23 -24.31 9.10 -9.02
C PRO A 23 -23.89 9.90 -10.26
N VAL A 24 -24.23 9.43 -11.47
CA VAL A 24 -23.86 10.08 -12.74
C VAL A 24 -24.99 10.96 -13.29
N CYS A 25 -26.22 10.43 -13.35
CA CYS A 25 -27.38 11.18 -13.87
C CYS A 25 -28.33 11.70 -12.78
N LEU A 26 -28.13 11.30 -11.53
CA LEU A 26 -28.94 11.63 -10.36
C LEU A 26 -30.40 11.13 -10.40
N GLU A 27 -30.73 10.26 -11.35
CA GLU A 27 -32.04 9.61 -11.46
C GLU A 27 -32.13 8.38 -10.54
N ASP A 28 -33.35 8.07 -10.08
CA ASP A 28 -33.64 6.97 -9.17
C ASP A 28 -33.40 5.60 -9.84
N ILE A 29 -32.67 4.72 -9.16
CA ILE A 29 -32.32 3.38 -9.66
C ILE A 29 -33.46 2.36 -9.46
N HIS A 30 -34.31 2.56 -8.45
CA HIS A 30 -35.33 1.59 -8.07
C HIS A 30 -36.51 1.56 -9.05
N THR A 31 -36.97 2.75 -9.42
CA THR A 31 -38.19 3.02 -10.19
C THR A 31 -37.90 3.22 -11.68
N SER A 32 -36.65 3.50 -12.04
CA SER A 32 -36.22 3.59 -13.42
C SER A 32 -36.37 2.25 -14.15
N ARG A 33 -36.78 2.33 -15.43
CA ARG A 33 -36.81 1.17 -16.34
C ARG A 33 -35.45 0.91 -17.01
N VAL A 34 -34.45 1.75 -16.75
CA VAL A 34 -33.12 1.64 -17.32
C VAL A 34 -32.35 0.52 -16.63
N ILE A 35 -31.74 -0.35 -17.43
CA ILE A 35 -30.95 -1.47 -16.93
C ILE A 35 -29.78 -0.94 -16.10
N CYS A 36 -29.55 -1.57 -14.95
CA CYS A 36 -28.44 -1.24 -14.06
C CYS A 36 -27.23 -2.16 -14.31
N HIS A 37 -26.05 -1.58 -14.20
CA HIS A 37 -24.79 -2.29 -14.09
C HIS A 37 -24.44 -2.45 -12.60
N VAL A 38 -23.92 -3.62 -12.24
CA VAL A 38 -23.53 -3.97 -10.86
C VAL A 38 -22.01 -4.22 -10.85
N PRO A 39 -21.20 -3.21 -10.50
CA PRO A 39 -19.75 -3.37 -10.41
C PRO A 39 -19.36 -4.26 -9.22
N PRO A 40 -18.10 -4.73 -9.15
CA PRO A 40 -17.60 -5.54 -8.03
C PRO A 40 -17.73 -4.86 -6.65
N CYS A 41 -17.69 -3.52 -6.61
CA CYS A 41 -17.88 -2.75 -5.38
C CYS A 41 -19.34 -2.66 -4.91
N GLY A 42 -20.31 -3.11 -5.73
CA GLY A 42 -21.74 -3.13 -5.40
C GLY A 42 -22.47 -1.79 -5.61
N HIS A 43 -21.78 -0.70 -5.94
CA HIS A 43 -22.39 0.60 -6.20
C HIS A 43 -23.07 0.65 -7.57
N LEU A 44 -24.40 0.66 -7.57
CA LEU A 44 -25.19 0.59 -8.80
C LEU A 44 -25.06 1.84 -9.67
N LEU A 45 -24.98 1.60 -10.98
CA LEU A 45 -24.95 2.62 -12.01
C LEU A 45 -25.96 2.24 -13.09
N HIS A 46 -26.65 3.21 -13.69
CA HIS A 46 -27.35 2.94 -14.94
C HIS A 46 -26.32 2.47 -15.98
N ARG A 47 -26.63 1.40 -16.73
CA ARG A 47 -25.78 0.89 -17.81
C ARG A 47 -25.30 1.97 -18.79
N PRO A 48 -26.16 2.86 -19.32
CA PRO A 48 -25.68 3.95 -20.18
C PRO A 48 -24.75 4.94 -19.47
N CYS A 49 -24.92 5.16 -18.16
CA CYS A 49 -24.01 6.00 -17.38
C CYS A 49 -22.65 5.33 -17.21
N PHE A 50 -22.63 4.04 -16.89
CA PHE A 50 -21.41 3.23 -16.80
C PHE A 50 -20.64 3.20 -18.14
N GLU A 51 -21.33 2.92 -19.25
CA GLU A 51 -20.71 2.90 -20.59
C GLU A 51 -20.16 4.28 -20.98
N ARG A 52 -20.88 5.36 -20.65
CA ARG A 52 -20.41 6.73 -20.85
C ARG A 52 -19.15 7.01 -20.05
N MET A 53 -19.10 6.59 -18.77
CA MET A 53 -17.91 6.75 -17.94
C MET A 53 -16.69 6.09 -18.59
N LEU A 54 -16.82 4.82 -19.01
CA LEU A 54 -15.72 4.10 -19.67
C LEU A 54 -15.28 4.77 -20.98
N LYS A 55 -16.22 5.30 -21.77
CA LYS A 55 -15.90 6.03 -23.01
C LYS A 55 -15.02 7.26 -22.76
N PHE A 56 -15.17 7.91 -21.61
CA PHE A 56 -14.34 9.06 -21.21
C PHE A 56 -13.10 8.66 -20.38
N GLY A 57 -12.79 7.37 -20.28
CA GLY A 57 -11.65 6.87 -19.50
C GLY A 57 -11.87 6.88 -17.98
N LEU A 58 -13.11 7.11 -17.52
CA LEU A 58 -13.45 7.07 -16.10
C LEU A 58 -13.76 5.63 -15.68
N TYR A 59 -12.72 4.87 -15.32
CA TYR A 59 -12.86 3.47 -14.91
C TYR A 59 -13.13 3.29 -13.41
N ALA A 60 -13.02 4.34 -12.60
CA ALA A 60 -13.20 4.28 -11.15
C ALA A 60 -14.63 4.63 -10.72
N CYS A 61 -15.13 3.92 -9.71
CA CYS A 61 -16.46 4.16 -9.14
C CYS A 61 -16.55 5.59 -8.57
N PRO A 62 -17.61 6.36 -8.89
CA PRO A 62 -17.73 7.73 -8.37
C PRO A 62 -18.02 7.78 -6.87
N ILE A 63 -18.43 6.65 -6.27
CA ILE A 63 -18.75 6.57 -4.84
C ILE A 63 -17.54 6.13 -4.01
N CYS A 64 -16.87 5.03 -4.40
CA CYS A 64 -15.77 4.44 -3.61
C CYS A 64 -14.42 4.40 -4.34
N GLN A 65 -14.35 4.83 -5.60
CA GLN A 65 -13.14 4.87 -6.43
C GLN A 65 -12.48 3.52 -6.75
N THR A 66 -13.11 2.40 -6.38
CA THR A 66 -12.75 1.05 -6.85
C THR A 66 -12.93 0.94 -8.36
N SER A 67 -12.04 0.19 -9.02
CA SER A 67 -12.12 -0.09 -10.45
C SER A 67 -13.45 -0.78 -10.80
N LEU A 68 -14.14 -0.27 -11.82
CA LEU A 68 -15.45 -0.77 -12.24
C LEU A 68 -15.35 -1.97 -13.20
N VAL A 69 -14.19 -2.18 -13.82
CA VAL A 69 -13.92 -3.25 -14.79
C VAL A 69 -12.65 -4.01 -14.43
N ASN A 70 -12.42 -5.15 -15.09
CA ASN A 70 -11.15 -5.86 -14.95
C ASN A 70 -10.03 -5.02 -15.59
N MET A 71 -9.06 -4.62 -14.76
CA MET A 71 -7.93 -3.77 -15.13
C MET A 71 -6.62 -4.55 -15.33
N GLU A 72 -6.62 -5.89 -15.28
CA GLU A 72 -5.42 -6.74 -15.41
C GLU A 72 -4.52 -6.36 -16.59
N ARG A 73 -5.11 -6.11 -17.76
CA ARG A 73 -4.35 -5.71 -18.96
C ARG A 73 -3.67 -4.35 -18.79
N LEU A 74 -4.37 -3.39 -18.15
CA LEU A 74 -3.78 -2.09 -17.88
C LEU A 74 -2.65 -2.22 -16.86
N TRP A 75 -2.84 -3.01 -15.80
CA TRP A 75 -1.79 -3.21 -14.79
C TRP A 75 -0.54 -3.89 -15.36
N LYS A 76 -0.69 -4.82 -16.31
CA LYS A 76 0.46 -5.38 -17.04
C LYS A 76 1.23 -4.33 -17.84
N TYR A 77 0.52 -3.44 -18.53
CA TYR A 77 1.17 -2.31 -19.20
C TYR A 77 1.96 -1.43 -18.22
N TRP A 78 1.40 -1.16 -17.03
CA TRP A 78 2.10 -0.38 -16.01
C TRP A 78 3.31 -1.10 -15.41
N ASP A 79 3.25 -2.44 -15.31
CA ASP A 79 4.40 -3.26 -14.91
C ASP A 79 5.57 -3.11 -15.91
N GLU A 80 5.27 -3.17 -17.21
CA GLU A 80 6.25 -2.97 -18.28
C GLU A 80 6.86 -1.55 -18.24
N GLU A 81 6.03 -0.52 -18.05
CA GLU A 81 6.50 0.88 -17.95
C GLU A 81 7.40 1.12 -16.72
N VAL A 82 7.12 0.44 -15.61
CA VAL A 82 7.97 0.47 -14.41
C VAL A 82 9.33 -0.16 -14.69
N GLU A 83 9.36 -1.28 -15.41
CA GLU A 83 10.61 -1.96 -15.79
C GLU A 83 11.45 -1.12 -16.77
N ASN A 84 10.79 -0.50 -17.75
CA ASN A 84 11.44 0.34 -18.76
C ASN A 84 11.91 1.71 -18.22
N THR A 85 11.46 2.12 -17.03
CA THR A 85 11.79 3.42 -16.43
C THR A 85 12.46 3.24 -15.06
N PRO A 86 13.68 2.68 -15.00
CA PRO A 86 14.36 2.44 -13.73
C PRO A 86 14.55 3.73 -12.94
N MET A 87 14.21 3.70 -11.64
CA MET A 87 14.37 4.85 -10.76
C MET A 87 15.85 5.23 -10.55
N PRO A 88 16.17 6.53 -10.46
CA PRO A 88 17.49 7.00 -10.06
C PRO A 88 17.95 6.41 -8.72
N GLU A 89 19.26 6.31 -8.53
CA GLU A 89 19.87 5.64 -7.39
C GLU A 89 19.40 6.22 -6.05
N GLU A 90 19.20 7.54 -5.98
CA GLU A 90 18.76 8.24 -4.78
C GLU A 90 17.34 7.81 -4.37
N TYR A 91 16.53 7.38 -5.32
CA TYR A 91 15.14 6.99 -5.10
C TYR A 91 14.92 5.48 -5.18
N ARG A 92 15.95 4.71 -5.56
CA ARG A 92 15.86 3.26 -5.74
C ARG A 92 15.38 2.56 -4.49
N ASN A 93 15.77 3.03 -3.31
CA ASN A 93 15.42 2.41 -2.02
C ASN A 93 14.42 3.26 -1.21
N CYS A 94 13.62 4.08 -1.91
CA CYS A 94 12.54 4.84 -1.31
C CYS A 94 11.24 4.03 -1.30
N TYR A 95 10.48 4.17 -0.23
CA TYR A 95 9.20 3.53 0.00
C TYR A 95 8.17 4.54 0.46
N VAL A 96 6.91 4.30 0.10
CA VAL A 96 5.78 5.15 0.48
C VAL A 96 4.63 4.30 0.97
N GLY A 97 3.87 4.86 1.92
CA GLY A 97 2.59 4.30 2.32
C GLY A 97 1.53 4.56 1.25
N ILE A 98 0.71 3.55 0.96
CA ILE A 98 -0.43 3.63 0.06
C ILE A 98 -1.68 2.99 0.66
N LEU A 99 -2.84 3.44 0.19
CA LEU A 99 -4.13 2.77 0.32
C LEU A 99 -4.56 2.30 -1.08
N CYS A 100 -4.78 0.99 -1.23
CA CYS A 100 -5.31 0.45 -2.48
C CYS A 100 -6.83 0.58 -2.54
N LYS A 101 -7.36 1.20 -3.60
CA LYS A 101 -8.81 1.41 -3.79
C LYS A 101 -9.56 0.18 -4.28
N ASP A 102 -8.83 -0.83 -4.75
CA ASP A 102 -9.43 -2.09 -5.20
C ASP A 102 -9.55 -3.09 -4.06
N CYS A 103 -8.46 -3.34 -3.30
CA CYS A 103 -8.51 -4.26 -2.17
C CYS A 103 -8.76 -3.60 -0.80
N HIS A 104 -8.79 -2.27 -0.72
CA HIS A 104 -9.00 -1.47 0.51
C HIS A 104 -7.97 -1.76 1.63
N LYS A 105 -6.80 -2.29 1.28
CA LYS A 105 -5.70 -2.52 2.22
C LYS A 105 -4.68 -1.40 2.13
N GLU A 106 -4.16 -1.00 3.27
CA GLU A 106 -2.98 -0.15 3.37
C GLU A 106 -1.72 -1.00 3.24
N GLY A 107 -0.65 -0.41 2.73
CA GLY A 107 0.65 -1.07 2.62
C GLY A 107 1.77 -0.09 2.34
N THR A 108 3.00 -0.54 2.55
CA THR A 108 4.22 0.19 2.19
C THR A 108 4.79 -0.44 0.93
N VAL A 109 5.00 0.38 -0.10
CA VAL A 109 5.46 -0.08 -1.43
C VAL A 109 6.61 0.77 -1.92
N LYS A 110 7.40 0.22 -2.85
CA LYS A 110 8.54 0.92 -3.44
C LYS A 110 8.05 2.16 -4.19
N PHE A 111 8.73 3.28 -3.97
CA PHE A 111 8.43 4.52 -4.67
C PHE A 111 8.85 4.41 -6.13
N HIS A 112 7.91 4.69 -7.04
CA HIS A 112 8.15 4.74 -8.47
C HIS A 112 7.36 5.90 -9.09
N VAL A 113 7.95 6.60 -10.06
CA VAL A 113 7.29 7.76 -10.71
C VAL A 113 6.08 7.38 -11.54
N VAL A 114 6.11 6.20 -12.18
CA VAL A 114 5.00 5.67 -12.98
C VAL A 114 3.76 5.38 -12.12
N GLY A 115 3.92 4.78 -10.95
CA GLY A 115 2.81 4.47 -10.07
C GLY A 115 3.16 3.51 -8.95
N PHE A 116 2.22 3.32 -8.02
CA PHE A 116 2.40 2.48 -6.84
C PHE A 116 1.60 1.19 -6.97
N LYS A 117 2.31 0.08 -7.21
CA LYS A 117 1.70 -1.25 -7.29
C LYS A 117 1.36 -1.76 -5.90
N CYS A 118 0.12 -2.22 -5.71
CA CYS A 118 -0.29 -2.85 -4.46
C CYS A 118 0.30 -4.27 -4.31
N ASN A 119 1.02 -4.53 -3.22
CA ASN A 119 1.59 -5.87 -2.93
C ASN A 119 0.54 -6.96 -2.65
N HIS A 120 -0.71 -6.59 -2.36
CA HIS A 120 -1.76 -7.56 -2.02
C HIS A 120 -2.57 -8.05 -3.23
N CYS A 121 -2.83 -7.19 -4.22
CA CYS A 121 -3.67 -7.53 -5.37
C CYS A 121 -3.06 -7.13 -6.73
N GLY A 122 -1.87 -6.51 -6.75
CA GLY A 122 -1.20 -6.09 -7.97
C GLY A 122 -1.80 -4.86 -8.67
N SER A 123 -2.86 -4.27 -8.12
CA SER A 123 -3.49 -3.08 -8.70
C SER A 123 -2.63 -1.82 -8.52
N TYR A 124 -2.64 -0.96 -9.53
CA TYR A 124 -2.08 0.40 -9.47
C TYR A 124 -3.13 1.47 -9.11
N ASN A 125 -4.40 1.08 -8.89
CA ASN A 125 -5.44 1.99 -8.40
C ASN A 125 -5.24 2.27 -6.90
N THR A 126 -4.22 3.07 -6.59
CA THR A 126 -3.74 3.33 -5.23
C THR A 126 -3.69 4.84 -4.98
N CYS A 127 -3.82 5.23 -3.71
CA CYS A 127 -3.57 6.60 -3.26
C CYS A 127 -2.46 6.59 -2.22
N ARG A 128 -1.58 7.58 -2.27
CA ARG A 128 -0.57 7.78 -1.24
C ARG A 128 -1.25 8.17 0.07
N VAL A 129 -0.97 7.47 1.16
CA VAL A 129 -1.39 7.91 2.50
C VAL A 129 -0.47 9.03 2.98
N ARG A 130 -0.98 9.91 3.85
CA ARG A 130 -0.15 10.99 4.43
C ARG A 130 1.02 10.37 5.18
N GLY A 131 2.23 10.81 4.88
CA GLY A 131 3.44 10.33 5.54
C GLY A 131 4.71 10.62 4.72
N PRO A 132 5.88 10.54 5.35
CA PRO A 132 7.16 10.77 4.69
C PRO A 132 7.45 9.67 3.66
N VAL A 133 8.38 9.97 2.75
CA VAL A 133 9.04 8.92 1.96
C VAL A 133 10.08 8.26 2.87
N ILE A 134 10.00 6.95 3.02
CA ILE A 134 10.88 6.16 3.88
C ILE A 134 12.03 5.64 3.00
N ARG A 135 13.28 5.96 3.35
CA ARG A 135 14.44 5.30 2.75
C ARG A 135 14.80 4.07 3.57
N SER A 136 14.90 2.90 2.94
CA SER A 136 15.49 1.75 3.64
C SER A 136 17.00 2.02 3.82
N PRO A 137 17.61 1.60 4.95
CA PRO A 137 19.05 1.60 5.07
C PRO A 137 19.64 0.80 3.90
N GLU A 138 20.73 1.29 3.31
CA GLU A 138 21.40 0.68 2.17
C GLU A 138 21.68 -0.82 2.43
N GLU A 139 21.53 -1.67 1.42
CA GLU A 139 21.78 -3.12 1.51
C GLU A 139 23.20 -3.44 2.03
N ASN A 140 24.15 -2.53 1.84
CA ASN A 140 25.53 -2.64 2.33
C ASN A 140 25.69 -2.34 3.82
N LEU A 141 24.67 -1.84 4.52
CA LEU A 141 24.81 -1.48 5.94
C LEU A 141 25.04 -2.72 6.80
N MET A 142 24.34 -3.82 6.52
CA MET A 142 24.49 -5.06 7.29
C MET A 142 25.84 -5.73 7.05
N GLU A 143 26.33 -5.72 5.80
CA GLU A 143 27.61 -6.31 5.43
C GLU A 143 28.79 -5.48 5.98
N THR A 144 28.69 -4.15 5.89
CA THR A 144 29.64 -3.22 6.52
C THR A 144 29.59 -3.32 8.05
N MET A 145 28.41 -3.53 8.65
CA MET A 145 28.26 -3.79 10.08
C MET A 145 28.87 -5.13 10.50
N LEU A 146 28.66 -6.21 9.74
CA LEU A 146 29.26 -7.53 10.02
C LEU A 146 30.79 -7.51 9.93
N LEU A 147 31.34 -6.80 8.94
CA LEU A 147 32.78 -6.53 8.82
C LEU A 147 33.33 -5.67 9.98
N ALA A 148 32.56 -4.68 10.44
CA ALA A 148 32.91 -3.89 11.62
C ALA A 148 32.81 -4.72 12.92
N MET A 149 31.87 -5.67 13.00
CA MET A 149 31.66 -6.55 14.15
C MET A 149 32.65 -7.72 14.21
N SER A 150 33.14 -8.24 13.08
CA SER A 150 34.16 -9.31 13.04
C SER A 150 35.53 -8.86 13.57
N ASN A 151 35.77 -7.54 13.60
CA ASN A 151 37.00 -6.92 14.11
C ASN A 151 36.80 -6.27 15.50
N TYR A 152 35.62 -6.42 16.12
CA TYR A 152 35.26 -5.73 17.36
C TYR A 152 35.27 -6.68 18.57
N THR A 153 36.05 -6.35 19.60
CA THR A 153 36.22 -7.17 20.81
C THR A 153 35.39 -6.71 22.02
N GLY A 154 34.48 -5.74 21.86
CA GLY A 154 33.65 -5.20 22.96
C GLY A 154 32.25 -5.81 23.07
N ARG A 155 31.43 -5.32 24.02
CA ARG A 155 30.05 -5.79 24.23
C ARG A 155 29.06 -5.10 23.28
N VAL A 156 28.18 -5.89 22.70
CA VAL A 156 27.06 -5.44 21.86
C VAL A 156 25.77 -5.57 22.67
N GLY A 157 24.97 -4.51 22.72
CA GLY A 157 23.67 -4.49 23.41
C GLY A 157 22.55 -4.01 22.50
N PHE A 158 21.34 -4.53 22.69
CA PHE A 158 20.15 -4.05 21.98
C PHE A 158 19.27 -3.27 22.95
N ALA A 159 18.82 -2.08 22.54
CA ALA A 159 17.87 -1.29 23.31
C ALA A 159 16.66 -0.92 22.46
N GLN A 160 15.48 -1.05 23.07
CA GLN A 160 14.20 -0.79 22.43
C GLN A 160 13.76 0.63 22.76
N PHE A 161 13.65 1.48 21.73
CA PHE A 161 13.30 2.89 21.91
C PHE A 161 11.89 3.19 21.40
N LYS A 162 11.18 4.06 22.13
CA LYS A 162 9.95 4.72 21.67
C LYS A 162 10.32 6.16 21.29
N CYS A 163 10.15 6.53 20.01
CA CYS A 163 10.46 7.88 19.53
C CYS A 163 9.64 8.93 20.33
N LYS A 164 10.30 9.87 21.00
CA LYS A 164 9.63 10.90 21.83
C LYS A 164 9.69 12.33 21.27
N MET A 165 10.43 12.59 20.19
CA MET A 165 10.58 13.95 19.64
C MET A 165 10.77 13.92 18.12
N CYS A 166 9.73 14.28 17.35
CA CYS A 166 9.92 14.99 16.08
C CYS A 166 8.63 15.77 15.71
N PRO A 167 8.73 17.06 15.33
CA PRO A 167 7.57 17.89 14.95
C PRO A 167 6.84 17.47 13.65
N GLU A 168 7.37 16.50 12.90
CA GLU A 168 6.82 16.07 11.60
C GLU A 168 5.94 14.81 11.67
N HIS A 169 5.82 14.15 12.84
CA HIS A 169 5.05 12.93 12.99
C HIS A 169 3.97 13.08 14.08
N LEU A 170 2.74 13.36 13.65
CA LEU A 170 1.55 13.19 14.49
C LEU A 170 1.25 11.70 14.67
N VAL A 171 1.95 11.12 15.66
CA VAL A 171 1.61 10.04 16.61
C VAL A 171 1.17 8.66 16.08
N GLY A 172 2.02 7.66 16.38
CA GLY A 172 1.69 6.22 16.36
C GLY A 172 2.92 5.30 16.35
N THR A 173 3.87 5.50 17.28
CA THR A 173 5.22 4.92 17.20
C THR A 173 5.24 3.39 17.37
N LYS A 174 5.60 2.66 16.30
CA LYS A 174 6.15 1.31 16.43
C LYS A 174 7.50 1.39 17.15
N ALA A 175 7.73 0.47 18.09
CA ALA A 175 9.02 0.34 18.75
C ALA A 175 10.08 -0.10 17.72
N TYR A 176 11.25 0.52 17.76
CA TYR A 176 12.40 0.13 16.95
C TYR A 176 13.57 -0.25 17.86
N ASN A 177 14.37 -1.20 17.39
CA ASN A 177 15.54 -1.69 18.10
C ASN A 177 16.76 -0.91 17.58
N VAL A 178 17.55 -0.39 18.51
CA VAL A 178 18.85 0.22 18.21
C VAL A 178 19.93 -0.67 18.80
N MET A 179 20.91 -1.03 17.98
CA MET A 179 22.10 -1.74 18.45
C MET A 179 23.10 -0.70 18.97
N MET A 180 23.57 -0.90 20.20
CA MET A 180 24.58 -0.08 20.85
C MET A 180 25.88 -0.87 20.98
N ILE A 181 26.98 -0.24 20.59
CA ILE A 181 28.33 -0.79 20.66
C ILE A 181 29.05 -0.06 21.80
N ILE A 182 29.40 -0.77 22.88
CA ILE A 182 30.06 -0.19 24.05
C ILE A 182 31.53 -0.62 24.03
N ASN A 183 32.44 0.32 23.77
CA ASN A 183 33.88 0.06 23.78
C ASN A 183 34.40 0.23 25.21
N GLU A 184 34.92 -0.85 25.82
CA GLU A 184 35.37 -0.83 27.23
C GLU A 184 36.74 -0.14 27.41
N ASN A 185 37.45 0.20 26.31
CA ASN A 185 38.82 0.72 26.35
C ASN A 185 38.96 2.23 26.14
N GLU A 186 37.88 2.94 25.82
CA GLU A 186 37.86 4.41 25.81
C GLU A 186 36.62 4.86 26.57
N ALA A 187 36.76 5.82 27.48
CA ALA A 187 35.68 6.38 28.29
C ALA A 187 34.71 7.25 27.45
N GLY A 188 34.20 6.69 26.34
CA GLY A 188 33.33 7.36 25.37
C GLY A 188 32.37 6.36 24.74
N ILE A 189 31.07 6.57 24.96
CA ILE A 189 30.01 5.88 24.22
C ILE A 189 30.05 6.40 22.77
N ILE A 190 30.60 5.63 21.84
CA ILE A 190 30.46 5.93 20.40
C ILE A 190 29.05 5.50 19.99
N ALA A 191 28.06 6.36 20.24
CA ALA A 191 26.68 6.15 19.81
C ALA A 191 26.55 6.40 18.30
N SER A 192 26.99 5.44 17.49
CA SER A 192 26.59 5.39 16.07
C SER A 192 25.16 4.85 16.02
N ALA A 193 24.17 5.74 16.08
CA ALA A 193 22.76 5.39 16.04
C ALA A 193 22.38 4.85 14.65
N MET A 194 22.45 3.53 14.46
CA MET A 194 21.85 2.87 13.30
C MET A 194 20.39 2.53 13.61
N ILE A 195 19.48 3.19 12.88
CA ILE A 195 18.05 2.89 12.91
C ILE A 195 17.84 1.60 12.10
N VAL A 196 17.76 0.48 12.80
CA VAL A 196 17.39 -0.80 12.20
C VAL A 196 15.86 -0.89 12.17
N LEU A 197 15.24 -0.53 11.04
CA LEU A 197 13.82 -0.83 10.78
C LEU A 197 13.67 -2.31 10.39
N LEU A 198 13.84 -3.23 11.34
CA LEU A 198 13.46 -4.62 11.14
C LEU A 198 11.95 -4.78 11.33
N GLN A 199 11.19 -4.77 10.23
CA GLN A 199 9.88 -5.42 10.19
C GLN A 199 9.61 -6.02 8.81
N GLN A 200 9.94 -7.30 8.63
CA GLN A 200 9.04 -8.35 8.12
C GLN A 200 9.80 -9.68 7.98
N GLU A 201 9.83 -10.50 9.04
CA GLU A 201 9.91 -11.97 8.96
C GLU A 201 9.74 -12.59 10.37
N ALA A 202 8.65 -12.26 11.06
CA ALA A 202 8.28 -12.91 12.32
C ALA A 202 6.81 -13.35 12.31
N ALA A 203 6.33 -13.85 11.16
CA ALA A 203 5.01 -14.46 11.04
C ALA A 203 5.04 -15.86 10.39
N SER A 204 6.23 -16.45 10.17
CA SER A 204 6.38 -17.77 9.53
C SER A 204 7.18 -18.79 10.35
N MET A 205 7.56 -18.51 11.61
CA MET A 205 8.32 -19.43 12.48
C MET A 205 7.62 -19.80 13.80
N GLN A 206 6.29 -19.96 13.77
CA GLN A 206 5.52 -20.56 14.88
C GLN A 206 4.66 -21.77 14.45
N LEU A 207 5.14 -22.56 13.48
CA LEU A 207 4.54 -23.86 13.14
C LEU A 207 5.56 -25.00 13.02
N LEU A 208 6.61 -24.99 13.84
CA LEU A 208 7.40 -26.19 14.14
C LEU A 208 7.77 -26.20 15.62
N SER A 209 6.84 -26.69 16.44
CA SER A 209 7.08 -27.32 17.74
C SER A 209 6.03 -28.38 17.94
#